data_AF-A0A1X6MUZ3-F1
#
_entry.id   AF-A0A1X6MUZ3-F1
#
_cell.length_a   1.000
_cell.length_b   1.000
_cell.length_c   1.000
_cell.angle_alpha   90.00
_cell.angle_beta   90.00
_cell.angle_gamma   90.00
#
_symmetry.space_group_name_H-M   'P 1'
#
loop_
_entity.id
_entity.type
_entity.pdbx_description
1 polymer ?
#
loop_
_entity_poly.entity_id
_entity_poly.type
_entity_poly.pdbx_seq_one_letter_code
_entity_poly.pdbx_strand_id
1 'polypeptide(L)'
;MPAHIPLGSLAVQAPTLAPKTVHVSPATCHNLTLFKDLMKEYRRLDDTITMRLNRTNAQFRDRDRQGLGGGGNVEEQACAQIWRELMANWKRRTEIINYCVGVVDQSMDEKRRSLDTEGNDPTQQRRTQGALYAEDVKRNQVHNELAVEQIVRQRSLDAFRSRCKYFEPPSSEAEAREWWDSARAGR
;
A
#
# COMPACT_ATOMS: atom_id res chain seq x y z
N MET A 1 19.36 18.92 -31.75
CA MET A 1 18.43 17.90 -32.26
C MET A 1 17.22 17.85 -31.33
N PRO A 2 15.98 17.91 -31.82
CA PRO A 2 14.81 17.96 -30.95
C PRO A 2 14.61 16.58 -30.30
N ALA A 3 14.35 16.57 -28.99
CA ALA A 3 14.03 15.35 -28.26
C ALA A 3 12.74 14.76 -28.81
N HIS A 4 12.82 13.56 -29.38
CA HIS A 4 11.63 12.79 -29.74
C HIS A 4 10.84 12.51 -28.47
N ILE A 5 9.63 13.07 -28.39
CA ILE A 5 8.64 12.66 -27.40
C ILE A 5 8.15 11.27 -27.85
N PRO A 6 8.39 10.19 -27.09
CA PRO A 6 7.93 8.87 -27.48
C PRO A 6 6.41 8.80 -27.34
N LEU A 7 5.70 9.07 -28.43
CA LEU A 7 4.28 8.79 -28.58
C LEU A 7 4.13 7.33 -29.00
N GLY A 8 3.81 6.47 -28.04
CA GLY A 8 3.64 5.04 -28.23
C GLY A 8 3.37 4.37 -26.90
N SER A 9 2.98 3.08 -26.96
CA SER A 9 2.56 2.23 -25.83
C SER A 9 3.35 2.48 -24.53
N LEU A 10 4.65 2.84 -24.58
CA LEU A 10 5.47 3.36 -23.47
C LEU A 10 4.76 4.33 -22.50
N ALA A 11 3.94 5.27 -23.00
CA ALA A 11 3.18 6.21 -22.18
C ALA A 11 1.98 5.57 -21.44
N VAL A 12 1.47 4.44 -21.94
CA VAL A 12 0.47 3.56 -21.30
C VAL A 12 1.17 2.42 -20.53
N GLN A 13 2.49 2.25 -20.69
CA GLN A 13 3.24 1.08 -20.26
C GLN A 13 3.81 1.17 -18.83
N ALA A 14 3.68 2.31 -18.17
CA ALA A 14 4.04 2.44 -16.78
C ALA A 14 2.89 3.17 -16.08
N PRO A 15 2.26 2.61 -15.03
CA PRO A 15 1.80 3.49 -13.96
C PRO A 15 3.01 4.36 -13.65
N THR A 16 2.90 5.69 -13.71
CA THR A 16 4.02 6.63 -13.54
C THR A 16 5.01 6.08 -12.52
N LEU A 17 6.13 5.53 -13.01
CA LEU A 17 7.14 4.84 -12.21
C LEU A 17 7.98 5.81 -11.37
N ALA A 18 7.73 7.11 -11.50
CA ALA A 18 8.08 8.05 -10.46
C ALA A 18 7.05 7.85 -9.34
N PRO A 19 7.41 7.20 -8.21
CA PRO A 19 6.58 7.32 -7.02
C PRO A 19 6.49 8.81 -6.74
N LYS A 20 5.34 9.44 -7.01
CA LYS A 20 5.04 10.72 -6.37
C LYS A 20 5.09 10.37 -4.90
N THR A 21 6.15 10.78 -4.22
CA THR A 21 6.28 10.60 -2.78
C THR A 21 5.11 11.35 -2.17
N VAL A 22 4.04 10.61 -1.85
CA VAL A 22 2.87 11.19 -1.21
C VAL A 22 3.30 11.45 0.23
N HIS A 23 3.57 12.72 0.53
CA HIS A 23 3.84 13.14 1.90
C HIS A 23 2.53 13.09 2.67
N VAL A 24 2.39 12.08 3.52
CA VAL A 24 1.25 11.96 4.43
C VAL A 24 1.48 12.86 5.62
N SER A 25 0.49 13.71 5.93
CA SER A 25 0.51 14.64 7.05
C SER A 25 -0.61 14.29 8.04
N PRO A 26 -0.63 14.85 9.26
CA PRO A 26 -1.74 14.64 10.19
C PRO A 26 -3.09 15.05 9.58
N ALA A 27 -3.11 16.13 8.77
CA ALA A 27 -4.30 16.58 8.06
C ALA A 27 -4.84 15.52 7.07
N THR A 28 -3.95 14.75 6.46
CA THR A 28 -4.32 13.63 5.58
C THR A 28 -5.07 12.55 6.37
N CYS A 29 -4.61 12.21 7.56
CA CYS A 29 -5.21 11.17 8.41
C CYS A 29 -6.56 11.60 9.00
N HIS A 30 -6.74 12.89 9.29
CA HIS A 30 -8.04 13.43 9.74
C HIS A 30 -9.07 13.59 8.62
N ASN A 31 -8.61 13.69 7.36
CA ASN A 31 -9.48 13.70 6.19
C ASN A 31 -9.71 12.28 5.69
N LEU A 32 -10.74 11.63 6.22
CA LEU A 32 -11.10 10.26 5.91
C LEU A 32 -11.30 9.99 4.40
N THR A 33 -11.86 10.94 3.65
CA THR A 33 -12.03 10.82 2.20
C THR A 33 -10.67 10.73 1.51
N LEU A 34 -9.78 11.67 1.83
CA LEU A 34 -8.43 11.71 1.26
C LEU A 34 -7.62 10.47 1.64
N PHE A 35 -7.68 10.04 2.90
CA PHE A 35 -7.03 8.82 3.36
C PHE A 35 -7.54 7.58 2.61
N LYS A 36 -8.86 7.43 2.45
CA LYS A 36 -9.43 6.31 1.70
C LYS A 36 -9.06 6.33 0.22
N ASP A 37 -9.04 7.50 -0.41
CA ASP A 37 -8.64 7.62 -1.81
C ASP A 37 -7.16 7.27 -1.99
N LEU A 38 -6.31 7.67 -1.03
CA LEU A 38 -4.93 7.23 -1.00
C LEU A 38 -4.83 5.69 -0.89
N MET A 39 -5.56 5.07 0.05
CA MET A 39 -5.57 3.61 0.21
C MET A 39 -6.04 2.89 -1.06
N LYS A 40 -7.05 3.42 -1.77
CA LYS A 40 -7.51 2.88 -3.05
C LYS A 40 -6.41 2.90 -4.12
N GLU A 41 -5.66 3.99 -4.24
CA GLU A 41 -4.57 4.08 -5.22
C GLU A 41 -3.45 3.05 -4.95
N TYR A 42 -3.07 2.86 -3.68
CA TYR A 42 -2.11 1.81 -3.33
C TYR A 42 -2.68 0.39 -3.55
N ARG A 43 -3.97 0.16 -3.31
CA ARG A 43 -4.64 -1.12 -3.58
C ARG A 43 -4.75 -1.43 -5.06
N ARG A 44 -4.91 -0.41 -5.91
CA ARG A 44 -4.97 -0.59 -7.37
C ARG A 44 -3.73 -1.30 -7.92
N LEU A 45 -2.58 -1.10 -7.30
CA LEU A 45 -1.34 -1.80 -7.69
C LEU A 45 -1.41 -3.32 -7.39
N ASP A 46 -2.11 -3.70 -6.32
CA ASP A 46 -2.35 -5.10 -5.95
C ASP A 46 -3.51 -5.70 -6.77
N ASP A 47 -4.61 -4.97 -6.96
CA ASP A 47 -5.76 -5.42 -7.76
C ASP A 47 -5.37 -5.72 -9.22
N THR A 48 -4.36 -5.01 -9.73
CA THR A 48 -3.84 -5.19 -11.10
C THR A 48 -2.69 -6.20 -11.18
N ILE A 49 -2.39 -6.94 -10.11
CA ILE A 49 -1.24 -7.85 -10.05
C ILE A 49 -1.23 -8.89 -11.17
N THR A 50 -2.36 -9.53 -11.47
CA THR A 50 -2.43 -10.57 -12.53
C THR A 50 -2.06 -9.99 -13.89
N MET A 51 -2.57 -8.79 -14.20
CA MET A 51 -2.22 -8.09 -15.44
C MET A 51 -0.73 -7.73 -15.46
N ARG A 52 -0.21 -7.19 -14.34
CA ARG A 52 1.21 -6.82 -14.21
C ARG A 52 2.12 -8.04 -14.34
N LEU A 53 1.80 -9.17 -13.73
CA LEU A 53 2.54 -10.43 -13.88
C LEU A 53 2.60 -10.90 -15.33
N ASN A 54 1.45 -10.96 -16.02
CA ASN A 54 1.39 -11.38 -17.41
C ASN A 54 2.21 -10.47 -18.32
N ARG A 55 2.10 -9.17 -18.08
CA ARG A 55 2.80 -8.13 -18.82
C ARG A 55 4.31 -8.17 -18.58
N THR A 56 4.75 -8.25 -17.33
CA THR A 56 6.17 -8.33 -16.98
C THR A 56 6.78 -9.62 -17.55
N ASN A 57 6.10 -10.76 -17.44
CA ASN A 57 6.57 -12.00 -18.07
C ASN A 57 6.72 -11.85 -19.60
N ALA A 58 5.75 -11.22 -20.28
CA ALA A 58 5.86 -10.93 -21.72
C ALA A 58 7.06 -10.02 -22.06
N GLN A 59 7.34 -9.00 -21.24
CA GLN A 59 8.50 -8.12 -21.41
C GLN A 59 9.83 -8.86 -21.25
N PHE A 60 9.97 -9.69 -20.22
CA PHE A 60 11.20 -10.48 -20.03
C PHE A 60 11.40 -11.52 -21.14
N ARG A 61 10.33 -12.17 -21.62
CA ARG A 61 10.38 -13.07 -22.77
C ARG A 61 10.81 -12.35 -24.05
N ASP A 62 10.35 -11.12 -24.27
CA ASP A 62 10.74 -10.34 -25.44
C ASP A 62 12.21 -9.93 -25.40
N ARG A 63 12.69 -9.50 -24.23
CA ARG A 63 14.11 -9.19 -24.01
C ARG A 63 15.00 -10.41 -24.23
N ASP A 64 14.57 -11.58 -23.77
CA ASP A 64 15.29 -12.84 -23.97
C ASP A 64 15.41 -13.19 -25.46
N ARG A 65 14.32 -13.05 -26.24
CA ARG A 65 14.35 -13.21 -27.71
C ARG A 65 15.30 -12.27 -28.42
N GLN A 66 15.50 -11.07 -27.89
CA GLN A 66 16.44 -10.07 -28.42
C GLN A 66 17.89 -10.31 -27.99
N GLY A 67 18.17 -11.38 -27.23
CA GLY A 67 19.49 -11.65 -26.67
C GLY A 67 19.90 -10.68 -25.55
N LEU A 68 18.94 -9.90 -25.01
CA LEU A 68 19.12 -8.96 -23.91
C LEU A 68 18.65 -9.54 -22.56
N GLY A 69 18.42 -10.85 -22.52
CA GLY A 69 18.09 -11.60 -21.32
C GLY A 69 19.31 -11.69 -20.39
N GLY A 70 19.11 -11.48 -19.09
CA GLY A 70 20.09 -11.88 -18.10
C GLY A 70 20.10 -13.41 -18.03
N GLY A 71 21.27 -14.04 -17.87
CA GLY A 71 21.34 -15.50 -17.69
C GLY A 71 20.40 -15.98 -16.57
N GLY A 72 19.66 -17.06 -16.80
CA GLY A 72 18.73 -17.65 -15.84
C GLY A 72 17.31 -17.84 -16.40
N ASN A 73 16.39 -18.30 -15.54
CA ASN A 73 15.00 -18.51 -15.94
C ASN A 73 14.25 -17.17 -16.06
N VAL A 74 13.77 -16.87 -17.27
CA VAL A 74 12.96 -15.68 -17.62
C VAL A 74 11.77 -15.49 -16.69
N GLU A 75 11.08 -16.58 -16.32
CA GLU A 75 9.91 -16.51 -15.44
C GLU A 75 10.30 -16.14 -14.00
N GLU A 76 11.45 -16.64 -13.54
CA GLU A 76 11.97 -16.34 -12.20
C GLU A 76 12.39 -14.87 -12.09
N GLN A 77 13.03 -14.31 -13.13
CA GLN A 77 13.37 -12.89 -13.18
C GLN A 77 12.14 -11.99 -13.16
N ALA A 78 11.09 -12.35 -13.90
CA ALA A 78 9.82 -11.63 -13.91
C ALA A 78 9.14 -11.68 -12.54
N CYS A 79 9.11 -12.86 -11.90
CA CYS A 79 8.58 -13.04 -10.55
C CYS A 79 9.37 -12.22 -9.51
N ALA A 80 10.70 -12.22 -9.57
CA ALA A 80 11.56 -11.45 -8.68
C ALA A 80 11.32 -9.93 -8.80
N GLN A 81 11.10 -9.43 -10.03
CA GLN A 81 10.75 -8.02 -10.22
C GLN A 81 9.40 -7.68 -9.58
N ILE A 82 8.35 -8.45 -9.88
CA ILE A 82 7.02 -8.18 -9.31
C ILE A 82 7.02 -8.33 -7.79
N TRP A 83 7.77 -9.28 -7.24
CA TRP A 83 7.91 -9.46 -5.80
C TRP A 83 8.46 -8.21 -5.12
N ARG A 84 9.54 -7.62 -5.67
CA ARG A 84 10.09 -6.35 -5.15
C ARG A 84 9.09 -5.21 -5.22
N GLU A 85 8.33 -5.12 -6.30
CA GLU A 85 7.29 -4.09 -6.46
C GLU A 85 6.13 -4.28 -5.46
N LEU A 86 5.71 -5.53 -5.19
CA LEU A 86 4.71 -5.86 -4.18
C LEU A 86 5.17 -5.46 -2.77
N MET A 87 6.36 -5.90 -2.37
CA MET A 87 6.91 -5.59 -1.05
C MET A 87 7.01 -4.08 -0.82
N ALA A 88 7.53 -3.35 -1.81
CA ALA A 88 7.62 -1.90 -1.72
C ALA A 88 6.23 -1.25 -1.56
N ASN A 89 5.20 -1.80 -2.21
CA ASN A 89 3.82 -1.33 -2.08
C ASN A 89 3.24 -1.63 -0.69
N TRP A 90 3.39 -2.86 -0.21
CA TRP A 90 2.90 -3.30 1.10
C TRP A 90 3.55 -2.53 2.24
N LYS A 91 4.87 -2.34 2.17
CA LYS A 91 5.63 -1.55 3.14
C LYS A 91 5.09 -0.12 3.23
N ARG A 92 5.02 0.58 2.10
CA ARG A 92 4.52 1.96 2.05
C ARG A 92 3.09 2.07 2.58
N ARG A 93 2.20 1.15 2.19
CA ARG A 93 0.82 1.20 2.66
C ARG A 93 0.71 0.91 4.16
N THR A 94 1.48 -0.04 4.67
CA THR A 94 1.56 -0.36 6.10
C THR A 94 2.09 0.83 6.91
N GLU A 95 3.16 1.48 6.44
CA GLU A 95 3.71 2.70 7.06
C GLU A 95 2.66 3.80 7.15
N ILE A 96 1.89 4.04 6.08
CA ILE A 96 0.83 5.05 6.03
C ILE A 96 -0.31 4.72 7.00
N ILE A 97 -0.78 3.48 7.01
CA ILE A 97 -1.85 3.04 7.91
C ILE A 97 -1.42 3.20 9.37
N ASN A 98 -0.23 2.70 9.73
CA ASN A 98 0.28 2.80 11.10
C ASN A 98 0.49 4.25 11.54
N TYR A 99 1.02 5.10 10.66
CA TYR A 99 1.13 6.53 10.92
C TYR A 99 -0.22 7.16 11.19
N CYS A 100 -1.22 6.91 10.33
CA CYS A 100 -2.54 7.49 10.51
C CYS A 100 -3.28 6.94 11.73
N VAL A 101 -3.11 5.66 12.07
CA VAL A 101 -3.58 5.08 13.33
C VAL A 101 -3.02 5.86 14.52
N GLY A 102 -1.71 6.10 14.56
CA GLY A 102 -1.07 6.89 15.62
C GLY A 102 -1.61 8.31 15.72
N VAL A 103 -1.81 8.99 14.59
CA VAL A 103 -2.36 10.36 14.55
C VAL A 103 -3.79 10.42 15.10
N VAL A 104 -4.67 9.52 14.67
CA VAL A 104 -6.07 9.53 15.14
C VAL A 104 -6.20 9.08 16.59
N ASP A 105 -5.34 8.18 17.05
CA ASP A 105 -5.27 7.76 18.46
C ASP A 105 -4.83 8.93 19.34
N GLN A 106 -3.74 9.61 18.97
CA GLN A 106 -3.25 10.78 19.70
C GLN A 106 -4.31 11.88 19.77
N SER A 107 -4.98 12.18 18.64
CA SER A 107 -6.01 13.22 18.60
C SER A 107 -7.23 12.88 19.47
N MET A 108 -7.60 11.61 19.56
CA MET A 108 -8.67 11.15 20.45
C MET A 108 -8.29 11.26 21.91
N ASP A 109 -7.06 10.89 22.27
CA ASP A 109 -6.58 10.98 23.65
C ASP A 109 -6.46 12.43 24.12
N GLU A 110 -5.99 13.34 23.26
CA GLU A 110 -5.93 14.78 23.55
C GLU A 110 -7.33 15.38 23.81
N LYS A 111 -8.34 15.01 22.99
CA LYS A 111 -9.72 15.47 23.15
C LYS A 111 -10.41 14.90 24.39
N ARG A 112 -10.08 13.66 24.78
CA ARG A 112 -10.56 13.06 26.03
C ARG A 112 -9.99 13.80 27.25
N ARG A 113 -8.70 14.12 27.24
CA ARG A 113 -8.05 14.88 28.32
C ARG A 113 -8.58 16.31 28.45
N SER A 114 -8.84 16.99 27.33
CA SER A 114 -9.41 18.35 27.38
C SER A 114 -10.81 18.35 28.02
N LEU A 115 -11.61 17.32 27.74
CA LEU A 115 -12.94 17.13 28.33
C LEU A 115 -12.93 16.91 29.84
N ASP A 116 -11.96 16.16 30.35
CA ASP A 116 -11.81 15.98 31.80
C ASP A 116 -11.46 17.30 32.52
N THR A 117 -11.00 18.31 31.77
CA THR A 117 -10.58 19.62 32.28
C THR A 117 -11.64 20.72 32.08
N GLU A 118 -12.55 20.56 31.11
CA GLU A 118 -13.59 21.55 30.78
C GLU A 118 -14.87 21.33 31.61
N GLY A 119 -15.20 22.34 32.41
CA GLY A 119 -16.21 22.28 33.47
C GLY A 119 -17.69 22.13 33.07
N ASN A 120 -18.51 22.03 34.11
CA ASN A 120 -19.92 21.60 34.24
C ASN A 120 -21.03 22.25 33.36
N ASP A 121 -20.74 22.92 32.23
CA ASP A 121 -21.82 23.44 31.35
C ASP A 121 -22.46 22.30 30.51
N PRO A 122 -23.74 21.95 30.74
CA PRO A 122 -24.40 20.85 30.05
C PRO A 122 -24.51 21.03 28.52
N THR A 123 -24.52 22.28 28.04
CA THR A 123 -24.64 22.58 26.61
C THR A 123 -23.32 22.35 25.89
N GLN A 124 -22.22 22.78 26.50
CA GLN A 124 -20.86 22.52 25.99
C GLN A 124 -20.55 21.02 26.05
N GLN A 125 -20.93 20.35 27.13
CA GLN A 125 -20.70 18.91 27.28
C GLN A 125 -21.35 18.09 26.17
N ARG A 126 -22.60 18.39 25.78
CA ARG A 126 -23.26 17.71 24.64
C ARG A 126 -22.57 17.96 23.31
N ARG A 127 -22.16 19.22 23.06
CA ARG A 127 -21.48 19.58 21.81
C ARG A 127 -20.14 18.84 21.69
N THR A 128 -19.37 18.80 22.76
CA THR A 128 -18.08 18.14 22.80
C THR A 128 -18.22 16.61 22.73
N GLN A 129 -19.25 16.02 23.35
CA GLN A 129 -19.58 14.60 23.21
C GLN A 129 -19.93 14.23 21.75
N GLY A 130 -20.68 15.09 21.04
CA GLY A 130 -20.96 14.90 19.61
C GLY A 130 -19.70 14.94 18.76
N ALA A 131 -18.76 15.84 19.07
CA ALA A 131 -17.47 15.92 18.39
C ALA A 131 -16.60 14.67 18.65
N LEU A 132 -16.59 14.16 19.89
CA LEU A 132 -15.91 12.90 20.22
C LEU A 132 -16.46 11.72 19.43
N TYR A 133 -17.78 11.61 19.28
CA TYR A 133 -18.37 10.52 18.52
C TYR A 133 -17.93 10.55 17.05
N ALA A 134 -17.90 11.73 16.43
CA ALA A 134 -17.43 11.88 15.06
C ALA A 134 -15.95 11.48 14.91
N GLU A 135 -15.12 11.76 15.90
CA GLU A 135 -13.71 11.38 15.92
C GLU A 135 -13.51 9.89 16.20
N ASP A 136 -14.32 9.28 17.06
CA ASP A 136 -14.31 7.84 17.30
C ASP A 136 -14.66 7.05 16.02
N VAL A 137 -15.66 7.53 15.26
CA VAL A 137 -16.00 6.95 13.95
C VAL A 137 -14.82 7.03 12.99
N LYS A 138 -14.10 8.16 12.93
CA LYS A 138 -12.90 8.29 12.08
C LYS A 138 -11.81 7.33 12.53
N ARG A 139 -11.53 7.28 13.83
CA ARG A 139 -10.57 6.36 14.44
C ARG A 139 -10.87 4.92 14.05
N ASN A 140 -12.10 4.47 14.28
CA ASN A 140 -12.52 3.11 13.96
C ASN A 140 -12.36 2.81 12.47
N GLN A 141 -12.67 3.75 11.58
CA GLN A 141 -12.47 3.55 10.15
C GLN A 141 -11.00 3.45 9.75
N VAL A 142 -10.10 4.23 10.35
CA VAL A 142 -8.66 4.11 10.10
C VAL A 142 -8.10 2.80 10.66
N HIS A 143 -8.53 2.39 11.86
CA HIS A 143 -8.15 1.11 12.46
C HIS A 143 -8.62 -0.09 11.63
N ASN A 144 -9.83 -0.03 11.07
CA ASN A 144 -10.33 -1.07 10.18
C ASN A 144 -9.44 -1.29 8.96
N GLU A 145 -8.67 -0.29 8.53
CA GLU A 145 -7.75 -0.46 7.41
C GLU A 145 -6.59 -1.41 7.72
N LEU A 146 -6.26 -1.69 9.00
CA LEU A 146 -5.30 -2.73 9.37
C LEU A 146 -5.80 -4.12 8.93
N ALA A 147 -7.07 -4.43 9.19
CA ALA A 147 -7.67 -5.68 8.77
C ALA A 147 -7.85 -5.75 7.24
N VAL A 148 -8.24 -4.63 6.62
CA VAL A 148 -8.33 -4.55 5.15
C VAL A 148 -6.96 -4.79 4.51
N GLU A 149 -5.89 -4.24 5.09
CA GLU A 149 -4.52 -4.44 4.62
C GLU A 149 -4.11 -5.91 4.64
N GLN A 150 -4.40 -6.62 5.73
CA GLN A 150 -4.14 -8.07 5.81
C GLN A 150 -4.86 -8.84 4.70
N ILE A 151 -6.13 -8.51 4.43
CA ILE A 151 -6.93 -9.16 3.38
C ILE A 151 -6.35 -8.87 1.99
N VAL A 152 -6.00 -7.61 1.70
CA VAL A 152 -5.44 -7.22 0.40
C VAL A 152 -4.07 -7.87 0.17
N ARG A 153 -3.23 -7.91 1.21
CA ARG A 153 -1.92 -8.58 1.18
C ARG A 153 -2.06 -10.07 0.88
N GLN A 154 -2.96 -10.76 1.58
CA GLN A 154 -3.20 -12.18 1.33
C GLN A 154 -3.67 -12.44 -0.11
N ARG A 155 -4.66 -11.68 -0.59
CA ARG A 155 -5.19 -11.85 -1.96
C ARG A 155 -4.13 -11.62 -3.04
N SER A 156 -3.32 -10.59 -2.87
CA SER A 156 -2.25 -10.29 -3.83
C SER A 156 -1.13 -11.32 -3.78
N LEU A 157 -0.79 -11.85 -2.59
CA LEU A 157 0.12 -12.99 -2.46
C LEU A 157 -0.42 -14.24 -3.15
N ASP A 158 -1.70 -14.56 -2.97
CA ASP A 158 -2.32 -15.74 -3.59
C ASP A 158 -2.29 -15.64 -5.11
N ALA A 159 -2.63 -14.47 -5.66
CA ALA A 159 -2.53 -14.19 -7.08
C ALA A 159 -1.08 -14.31 -7.58
N PHE A 160 -0.11 -13.78 -6.83
CA PHE A 160 1.32 -13.94 -7.13
C PHE A 160 1.73 -15.41 -7.20
N ARG A 161 1.43 -16.18 -6.16
CA ARG A 161 1.81 -17.60 -6.04
C ARG A 161 1.15 -18.48 -7.08
N SER A 162 -0.05 -18.12 -7.56
CA SER A 162 -0.72 -18.83 -8.65
C SER A 162 0.13 -18.87 -9.93
N ARG A 163 0.91 -17.80 -10.19
CA ARG A 163 1.77 -17.67 -11.38
C ARG A 163 3.24 -17.97 -11.10
N CYS A 164 3.73 -17.64 -9.91
CA CYS A 164 5.11 -17.78 -9.45
C CYS A 164 5.24 -18.94 -8.45
N LYS A 165 4.85 -20.15 -8.84
CA LYS A 165 4.67 -21.30 -7.92
C LYS A 165 5.93 -21.75 -7.18
N TYR A 166 7.07 -21.67 -7.85
CA TYR A 166 8.38 -22.11 -7.33
C TYR A 166 9.26 -20.94 -6.92
N PHE A 167 8.74 -19.72 -6.92
CA PHE A 167 9.50 -18.55 -6.53
C PHE A 167 9.71 -18.57 -5.01
N GLU A 168 10.95 -18.33 -4.60
CA GLU A 168 11.30 -18.00 -3.23
C GLU A 168 12.09 -16.68 -3.19
N PRO A 169 11.81 -15.80 -2.21
CA PRO A 169 12.62 -14.60 -2.01
C PRO A 169 14.08 -14.98 -1.75
N PRO A 170 15.06 -14.26 -2.33
CA PRO A 170 16.47 -14.47 -2.06
C PRO A 170 16.77 -14.38 -0.56
N SER A 171 17.55 -15.32 -0.02
CA SER A 171 17.93 -15.35 1.40
C SER A 171 18.77 -14.14 1.85
N SER A 172 19.39 -13.44 0.89
CA SER A 172 20.12 -12.19 1.12
C SER A 172 19.21 -11.02 1.50
N GLU A 173 17.90 -11.12 1.26
CA GLU A 173 16.93 -10.07 1.56
C GLU A 173 16.09 -10.46 2.79
N ALA A 174 16.64 -10.27 4.00
CA ALA A 174 15.98 -10.65 5.26
C ALA A 174 14.59 -10.01 5.42
N GLU A 175 14.45 -8.73 5.08
CA GLU A 175 13.16 -8.01 5.09
C GLU A 175 12.18 -8.68 4.11
N ALA A 176 12.63 -9.08 2.92
CA ALA A 176 11.78 -9.75 1.94
C ALA A 176 11.26 -11.09 2.44
N ARG A 177 12.10 -11.82 3.18
CA ARG A 177 11.71 -13.09 3.81
C ARG A 177 10.67 -12.89 4.91
N GLU A 178 10.84 -11.85 5.73
CA GLU A 178 9.87 -11.50 6.78
C GLU A 178 8.50 -11.17 6.18
N TRP A 179 8.46 -10.34 5.13
CA TRP A 179 7.22 -10.02 4.42
C TRP A 179 6.57 -11.25 3.78
N TRP A 180 7.39 -12.15 3.22
CA TRP A 180 6.92 -13.42 2.68
C TRP A 180 6.28 -14.30 3.74
N ASP A 181 6.93 -14.47 4.89
CA ASP A 181 6.43 -15.32 5.98
C ASP A 181 5.22 -14.70 6.70
N SER A 182 5.21 -13.38 6.91
CA SER A 182 4.06 -12.66 7.48
C SER A 182 2.83 -12.78 6.59
N ALA A 183 3.00 -12.55 5.28
CA ALA A 183 1.91 -12.68 4.33
C ALA A 183 1.40 -14.13 4.21
N ARG A 184 2.24 -15.15 4.41
CA ARG A 184 1.80 -16.56 4.48
C ARG A 184 1.06 -16.90 5.77
N ALA A 185 1.40 -16.24 6.87
CA ALA A 185 0.77 -16.43 8.16
C ALA A 185 -0.56 -15.65 8.31
N GLY A 186 -0.94 -14.86 7.30
CA GLY A 186 -2.10 -13.98 7.36
C GLY A 186 -1.94 -12.84 8.38
N ARG A 187 -0.70 -12.42 8.65
CA ARG A 187 -0.35 -11.38 9.63
C ARG A 187 0.08 -10.08 8.96
#